data_AF-A0A075GBF5-F1
#
_entry.id   AF-A0A075GBF5-F1
#
_cell.length_a   1.000
_cell.length_b   1.000
_cell.length_c   1.000
_cell.angle_alpha   90.00
_cell.angle_beta   90.00
_cell.angle_gamma   90.00
#
_symmetry.space_group_name_H-M   'P 1'
#
loop_
_entity.id
_entity.type
_entity.pdbx_description
1 polymer ?
#
loop_
_entity_poly.entity_id
_entity_poly.type
_entity_poly.pdbx_seq_one_letter_code
_entity_poly.pdbx_strand_id
1 'polypeptide(L)'
;MFKQINSNSGLGVYGLNEIINYLKNNVVDTIIVTDTIGFYRIESKCNRCNDTQEKIIERTKVIQTKTKLENSPCLSCKSLDIEVSEQDMVDYLSLLGAKLGTKIEVISGVSEHGSMVSNIGNVGAILRYNPNYTK
;
A
#
# COMPACT_ATOMS: atom_id res chain seq x y z
N MET A 1 -3.93 0.20 -22.32
CA MET A 1 -3.62 -0.08 -20.90
C MET A 1 -3.24 -1.53 -20.68
N PHE A 2 -4.14 -2.50 -20.89
CA PHE A 2 -3.84 -3.94 -20.75
C PHE A 2 -2.75 -4.49 -21.69
N LYS A 3 -2.50 -3.85 -22.84
CA LYS A 3 -1.40 -4.23 -23.76
C LYS A 3 0.00 -4.11 -23.13
N GLN A 4 0.22 -3.21 -22.16
CA GLN A 4 1.55 -3.08 -21.53
C GLN A 4 1.78 -4.11 -20.43
N ILE A 5 0.72 -4.56 -19.74
CA ILE A 5 0.80 -5.64 -18.76
C ILE A 5 1.11 -6.98 -19.46
N ASN A 6 0.65 -7.15 -20.71
CA ASN A 6 0.87 -8.33 -21.55
C ASN A 6 2.07 -8.22 -22.51
N SER A 7 2.86 -7.15 -22.42
CA SER A 7 4.12 -7.07 -23.16
C SER A 7 5.19 -7.77 -22.33
N ASN A 8 6.01 -8.63 -22.95
CA ASN A 8 7.16 -9.34 -22.34
C ASN A 8 8.27 -8.39 -21.80
N SER A 9 7.95 -7.17 -21.36
CA SER A 9 8.88 -6.17 -20.84
C SER A 9 9.25 -6.39 -19.37
N GLY A 10 8.47 -7.18 -18.61
CA GLY A 10 8.70 -7.41 -17.18
C GLY A 10 8.45 -6.18 -16.31
N LEU A 11 7.67 -5.20 -16.80
CA LEU A 11 7.38 -3.94 -16.11
C LEU A 11 6.11 -3.99 -15.27
N GLY A 12 5.26 -5.01 -15.44
CA GLY A 12 4.07 -5.21 -14.62
C GLY A 12 4.41 -5.93 -13.33
N VAL A 13 4.03 -5.35 -12.20
CA VAL A 13 4.16 -5.97 -10.87
C VAL A 13 2.80 -6.00 -10.18
N TYR A 14 2.59 -7.02 -9.36
CA TYR A 14 1.39 -7.22 -8.56
C TYR A 14 1.79 -7.62 -7.14
N GLY A 15 0.85 -7.46 -6.20
CA GLY A 15 1.09 -7.69 -4.78
C GLY A 15 1.49 -6.42 -4.04
N LEU A 16 0.78 -6.13 -2.97
CA LEU A 16 0.86 -4.87 -2.23
C LEU A 16 2.27 -4.59 -1.67
N ASN A 17 2.91 -5.61 -1.09
CA ASN A 17 4.24 -5.46 -0.49
C ASN A 17 5.31 -5.11 -1.52
N GLU A 18 5.31 -5.80 -2.67
CA GLU A 18 6.25 -5.53 -3.77
C GLU A 18 6.04 -4.12 -4.34
N ILE A 19 4.78 -3.73 -4.56
CA ILE A 19 4.43 -2.41 -5.07
C ILE A 19 4.89 -1.31 -4.10
N ILE A 20 4.65 -1.47 -2.80
CA ILE A 20 5.13 -0.51 -1.78
C ILE A 20 6.65 -0.42 -1.79
N ASN A 21 7.35 -1.54 -1.92
CA ASN A 21 8.81 -1.55 -1.98
C ASN A 21 9.31 -0.79 -3.22
N TYR A 22 8.80 -1.09 -4.41
CA TYR A 22 9.19 -0.36 -5.63
C TYR A 22 8.78 1.11 -5.59
N LEU A 23 7.63 1.43 -4.98
CA LEU A 23 7.15 2.79 -4.83
C LEU A 23 8.09 3.59 -3.92
N LYS A 24 8.47 3.05 -2.75
CA LYS A 24 9.44 3.68 -1.84
C LYS A 24 10.80 3.93 -2.51
N ASN A 25 11.17 3.14 -3.52
CA ASN A 25 12.38 3.32 -4.33
C ASN A 25 12.18 4.20 -5.59
N ASN A 26 11.01 4.84 -5.75
CA ASN A 26 10.68 5.71 -6.89
C ASN A 26 10.80 5.04 -8.28
N VAL A 27 10.56 3.72 -8.32
CA VAL A 27 10.64 2.90 -9.56
C VAL A 27 9.27 2.77 -10.23
N VAL A 28 8.18 3.10 -9.53
CA VAL A 28 6.81 2.92 -10.03
C VAL A 28 6.36 4.13 -10.86
N ASP A 29 5.87 3.85 -12.07
CA ASP A 29 5.29 4.84 -12.97
C ASP A 29 3.81 5.07 -12.65
N THR A 30 3.03 3.99 -12.69
CA THR A 30 1.57 4.01 -12.53
C THR A 30 1.13 2.90 -11.58
N ILE A 31 0.26 3.20 -10.62
CA ILE A 31 -0.44 2.21 -9.78
C ILE A 31 -1.90 2.17 -10.20
N ILE A 32 -2.41 0.96 -10.36
CA ILE A 32 -3.82 0.68 -10.61
C ILE A 32 -4.34 -0.04 -9.37
N VAL A 33 -5.32 0.56 -8.70
CA VAL A 33 -5.88 0.04 -7.45
C VAL A 33 -7.40 -0.02 -7.54
N THR A 34 -8.01 -1.08 -6.99
CA THR A 34 -9.46 -1.16 -6.91
C THR A 34 -9.98 -0.40 -5.68
N ASP A 35 -11.14 0.24 -5.84
CA ASP A 35 -11.90 0.83 -4.72
C ASP A 35 -12.30 -0.20 -3.65
N THR A 36 -12.30 -1.49 -4.00
CA THR A 36 -12.61 -2.62 -3.12
C THR A 36 -11.38 -3.26 -2.47
N ILE A 37 -10.19 -2.63 -2.51
CA ILE A 37 -8.95 -3.19 -1.97
C ILE A 37 -9.07 -3.63 -0.50
N GLY A 38 -9.88 -2.94 0.30
CA GLY A 38 -10.26 -3.38 1.65
C GLY A 38 -9.11 -3.45 2.67
N PHE A 39 -7.93 -2.92 2.34
CA PHE A 39 -6.79 -2.81 3.24
C PHE A 39 -6.68 -1.40 3.84
N TYR A 40 -6.11 -1.34 5.04
CA TYR A 40 -5.86 -0.11 5.78
C TYR A 40 -4.44 -0.11 6.30
N ARG A 41 -3.81 1.06 6.29
CA ARG A 41 -2.57 1.33 6.99
C ARG A 41 -2.91 1.79 8.41
N ILE A 42 -2.41 1.08 9.41
CA ILE A 42 -2.41 1.51 10.80
C ILE A 42 -1.00 1.96 11.14
N GLU A 43 -0.87 3.17 11.68
CA GLU A 43 0.39 3.69 12.21
C GLU A 43 0.21 3.95 13.71
N SER A 44 1.11 3.37 14.52
CA SER A 44 1.22 3.70 15.94
C SER A 44 2.50 4.49 16.19
N LYS A 45 2.38 5.65 16.83
CA LYS A 45 3.49 6.54 17.18
C LYS A 45 3.55 6.74 18.67
N CYS A 46 4.70 6.50 19.28
CA CYS A 46 4.92 6.86 20.68
C CYS A 46 5.24 8.35 20.81
N ASN A 47 4.43 9.10 21.55
CA ASN A 47 4.64 10.54 21.76
C ASN A 47 5.84 10.84 22.65
N ARG A 48 6.33 9.84 23.42
CA ARG A 48 7.47 10.00 24.32
C ARG A 48 8.82 9.85 23.62
N CYS A 49 8.98 8.85 22.75
CA CYS A 49 10.28 8.56 22.11
C CYS A 49 10.23 8.60 20.57
N ASN A 50 9.09 8.95 19.98
CA ASN A 50 8.86 9.02 18.52
C ASN A 50 9.07 7.70 17.76
N ASP A 51 9.07 6.57 18.46
CA ASP A 51 9.07 5.24 17.82
C ASP A 51 7.76 5.07 17.04
N THR A 52 7.86 4.76 15.74
CA THR A 52 6.72 4.55 14.86
C THR A 52 6.70 3.12 14.34
N GLN A 53 5.51 2.54 14.29
CA GLN A 53 5.28 1.22 13.70
C GLN A 53 4.11 1.32 12.75
N GLU A 54 4.28 0.76 11.55
CA GLU A 54 3.22 0.68 10.55
C GLU A 54 2.83 -0.77 10.27
N LYS A 55 1.54 -1.01 10.07
CA LYS A 55 0.99 -2.29 9.63
C LYS A 55 -0.07 -2.07 8.58
N ILE A 56 -0.11 -2.95 7.59
CA ILE A 56 -1.19 -3.01 6.62
C ILE A 56 -2.03 -4.22 6.93
N ILE A 57 -3.32 -4.01 7.13
CA ILE A 57 -4.27 -5.04 7.57
C ILE A 57 -5.60 -4.89 6.84
N GLU A 58 -6.36 -5.98 6.80
CA GLU A 58 -7.72 -5.98 6.27
C GLU A 58 -8.65 -5.13 7.15
N ARG A 59 -9.64 -4.48 6.53
CA ARG A 59 -10.64 -3.63 7.20
C ARG A 59 -11.27 -4.31 8.43
N THR A 60 -11.55 -5.60 8.36
CA THR A 60 -12.18 -6.39 9.44
C THR A 60 -11.31 -6.48 10.70
N LYS A 61 -9.99 -6.31 10.58
CA LYS A 61 -9.02 -6.40 11.68
C LYS A 61 -8.64 -5.03 12.26
N VAL A 62 -9.08 -3.93 11.65
CA VAL A 62 -8.70 -2.55 12.02
C VAL A 62 -9.03 -2.23 13.47
N ILE A 63 -10.31 -2.38 13.85
CA ILE A 63 -10.79 -2.05 15.20
C ILE A 63 -10.01 -2.84 16.26
N GLN A 64 -9.91 -4.16 16.09
CA GLN A 64 -9.20 -5.02 17.04
C GLN A 64 -7.71 -4.67 17.16
N THR A 65 -7.07 -4.34 16.04
CA THR A 65 -5.63 -4.01 16.01
C THR A 65 -5.37 -2.64 16.65
N LYS A 66 -6.22 -1.65 16.36
CA LYS A 66 -6.11 -0.30 16.94
C LYS A 66 -6.24 -0.35 18.46
N THR A 67 -7.30 -0.98 18.97
CA THR A 67 -7.49 -1.15 20.43
C THR A 67 -6.30 -1.88 21.05
N LYS A 68 -5.76 -2.91 20.40
CA LYS A 68 -4.58 -3.62 20.91
C LYS A 68 -3.35 -2.71 21.00
N LEU A 69 -3.09 -1.89 19.99
CA LEU A 69 -1.94 -0.99 19.95
C LEU A 69 -2.07 0.15 20.98
N GLU A 70 -3.26 0.75 21.11
CA GLU A 70 -3.56 1.80 22.10
C GLU A 70 -3.35 1.32 23.55
N ASN A 71 -3.64 0.04 23.82
CA ASN A 71 -3.48 -0.56 25.15
C ASN A 71 -2.10 -1.22 25.36
N SER A 72 -1.22 -1.22 24.35
CA SER A 72 0.10 -1.83 24.46
C SER A 72 1.17 -0.78 24.77
N PRO A 73 2.11 -1.06 25.68
CA PRO A 73 3.22 -0.15 25.92
C PRO A 73 4.16 -0.10 24.72
N CYS A 74 4.78 1.07 24.49
CA CYS A 74 5.83 1.25 23.49
C CYS A 74 6.91 0.17 23.64
N LEU A 75 7.27 -0.50 22.54
CA LEU A 75 8.30 -1.54 22.60
C LEU A 75 9.66 -0.98 23.02
N SER A 76 9.97 0.24 22.56
CA SER A 76 11.26 0.91 22.75
C SER A 76 11.42 1.59 24.11
N CYS A 77 10.38 2.25 24.65
CA CYS A 77 10.49 3.01 25.91
C CYS A 77 9.47 2.64 27.00
N LYS A 78 8.60 1.65 26.74
CA LYS A 78 7.53 1.18 27.66
C LYS A 78 6.46 2.21 28.04
N SER A 79 6.45 3.40 27.44
CA SER A 79 5.39 4.40 27.64
C SER A 79 4.04 3.91 27.12
N LEU A 80 2.96 4.33 27.78
CA LEU A 80 1.57 4.12 27.34
C LEU A 80 1.05 5.26 26.46
N ASP A 81 1.85 6.30 26.24
CA ASP A 81 1.47 7.46 25.42
C ASP A 81 1.71 7.13 23.93
N ILE A 82 0.75 6.37 23.38
CA ILE A 82 0.74 5.90 22.00
C ILE A 82 -0.44 6.54 21.26
N GLU A 83 -0.13 7.23 20.16
CA GLU A 83 -1.12 7.69 19.19
C GLU A 83 -1.27 6.65 18.09
N VAL A 84 -2.50 6.24 17.79
CA VAL A 84 -2.79 5.29 16.70
C VAL A 84 -3.68 5.94 15.66
N SER A 85 -3.19 5.98 14.42
CA SER A 85 -3.91 6.49 13.26
C SER A 85 -4.21 5.36 12.26
N GLU A 86 -5.29 5.55 11.50
CA GLU A 86 -5.67 4.65 10.42
C GLU A 86 -5.84 5.45 9.13
N GLN A 87 -5.53 4.81 8.01
CA GLN A 87 -5.65 5.40 6.70
C GLN A 87 -6.06 4.34 5.67
N ASP A 88 -7.01 4.68 4.81
CA ASP A 88 -7.40 3.81 3.70
C ASP A 88 -6.22 3.59 2.75
N MET A 89 -6.07 2.36 2.23
CA MET A 89 -4.92 2.04 1.38
C MET A 89 -4.92 2.85 0.08
N VAL A 90 -6.09 3.17 -0.50
CA VAL A 90 -6.18 3.99 -1.71
C VAL A 90 -5.70 5.41 -1.43
N ASP A 91 -6.10 5.99 -0.30
CA ASP A 91 -5.65 7.33 0.12
C ASP A 91 -4.15 7.36 0.39
N TYR A 92 -3.63 6.33 1.09
CA TYR A 92 -2.21 6.24 1.38
C TYR A 92 -1.36 6.14 0.10
N LEU A 93 -1.75 5.28 -0.85
CA LEU A 93 -1.09 5.17 -2.16
C LEU A 93 -1.19 6.47 -2.96
N SER A 94 -2.34 7.17 -2.88
CA SER A 94 -2.56 8.45 -3.53
C SER A 94 -1.62 9.53 -3.01
N LEU A 95 -1.49 9.67 -1.69
CA LEU A 95 -0.58 10.64 -1.09
C LEU A 95 0.89 10.29 -1.36
N LEU A 96 1.26 9.02 -1.27
CA LEU A 96 2.64 8.59 -1.50
C LEU A 96 3.02 8.74 -2.98
N GLY A 97 2.12 8.36 -3.90
CA GLY A 97 2.30 8.50 -5.33
C GLY A 97 2.44 9.96 -5.75
N ALA A 98 1.60 10.85 -5.23
CA ALA A 98 1.69 12.29 -5.50
C ALA A 98 3.05 12.88 -5.10
N LYS A 99 3.63 12.44 -3.97
CA LYS A 99 4.97 12.88 -3.53
C LYS A 99 6.10 12.39 -4.43
N LEU A 100 5.93 11.25 -5.10
CA LEU A 100 6.97 10.58 -5.88
C LEU A 100 6.79 10.74 -7.40
N GLY A 101 5.73 11.44 -7.83
CA GLY A 101 5.38 11.60 -9.24
C GLY A 101 4.90 10.29 -9.87
N THR A 102 4.29 9.41 -9.08
CA THR A 102 3.64 8.18 -9.56
C THR A 102 2.17 8.46 -9.84
N LYS A 103 1.68 8.05 -11.01
CA LYS A 103 0.27 8.17 -11.39
C LYS A 103 -0.56 7.13 -10.63
N ILE A 104 -1.70 7.54 -10.08
CA ILE A 104 -2.61 6.64 -9.38
C ILE A 104 -3.93 6.58 -10.15
N GLU A 105 -4.37 5.36 -10.46
CA GLU A 105 -5.63 5.09 -11.12
C GLU A 105 -6.49 4.21 -10.23
N VAL A 106 -7.61 4.77 -9.77
CA VAL A 106 -8.60 4.05 -8.99
C VAL A 106 -9.67 3.52 -9.95
N ILE A 107 -9.84 2.20 -9.97
CA ILE A 107 -10.85 1.54 -10.81
C ILE A 107 -11.89 0.88 -9.93
N SER A 108 -13.13 0.78 -10.42
CA SER A 108 -14.16 0.08 -9.67
C SER A 108 -13.98 -1.43 -9.79
N GLY A 109 -13.84 -2.11 -8.65
CA GLY A 109 -13.64 -3.56 -8.57
C GLY A 109 -14.77 -4.40 -9.17
N VAL A 110 -15.97 -3.81 -9.32
CA VAL A 110 -17.16 -4.46 -9.90
C VAL A 110 -17.25 -4.35 -11.43
N SER A 111 -16.35 -3.58 -12.07
CA SER A 111 -16.28 -3.48 -13.53
C SER A 111 -15.60 -4.71 -14.15
N GLU A 112 -15.81 -4.94 -15.46
CA GLU A 112 -15.15 -6.04 -16.19
C GLU A 112 -13.62 -5.98 -16.08
N HIS A 113 -13.06 -4.78 -16.26
CA HIS A 113 -11.63 -4.51 -16.10
C HIS A 113 -11.17 -4.56 -14.63
N GLY A 114 -12.01 -4.10 -13.70
CA GLY A 114 -11.76 -4.18 -12.26
C GLY A 114 -11.65 -5.60 -11.75
N SER A 115 -12.50 -6.51 -12.26
CA SER A 115 -12.49 -7.92 -11.90
C SER A 115 -11.13 -8.58 -12.21
N MET A 116 -10.45 -8.18 -13.29
CA MET A 116 -9.11 -8.69 -13.60
C MET A 116 -8.07 -8.26 -12.55
N VAL A 117 -8.11 -7.01 -12.10
CA VAL A 117 -7.19 -6.49 -11.07
C VAL A 117 -7.52 -7.07 -9.69
N SER A 118 -8.80 -7.27 -9.38
CA SER A 118 -9.23 -7.95 -8.16
C SER A 118 -8.68 -9.37 -8.05
N ASN A 119 -8.63 -10.11 -9.16
CA ASN A 119 -8.08 -11.47 -9.21
C ASN A 119 -6.57 -11.56 -8.92
N ILE A 120 -5.81 -10.47 -9.06
CA ILE A 120 -4.37 -10.42 -8.77
C ILE A 120 -4.04 -9.72 -7.45
N GLY A 121 -5.04 -9.49 -6.60
CA GLY A 121 -4.87 -8.92 -5.26
C GLY A 121 -5.29 -7.45 -5.12
N ASN A 122 -6.22 -6.97 -5.96
CA ASN A 122 -6.81 -5.62 -5.90
C ASN A 122 -5.85 -4.45 -6.20
N VAL A 123 -4.58 -4.73 -6.48
CA VAL A 123 -3.59 -3.72 -6.81
C VAL A 123 -2.58 -4.26 -7.82
N GLY A 124 -2.23 -3.43 -8.79
CA GLY A 124 -1.16 -3.67 -9.75
C GLY A 124 -0.38 -2.38 -9.98
N ALA A 125 0.85 -2.51 -10.49
CA ALA A 125 1.63 -1.34 -10.87
C ALA A 125 2.45 -1.59 -12.13
N ILE A 126 2.76 -0.51 -12.82
CA ILE A 126 3.65 -0.43 -13.97
C ILE A 126 4.91 0.28 -13.49
N LEU A 127 6.06 -0.37 -13.67
CA LEU A 127 7.37 0.18 -13.35
C LEU A 127 7.87 1.09 -14.48
N ARG A 128 8.64 2.12 -14.12
CA ARG A 128 9.36 3.01 -15.05
C ARG A 128 10.45 2.25 -15.82
N TYR A 129 11.07 1.27 -15.16
CA TYR A 129 12.09 0.36 -15.71
C TYR A 129 12.10 -0.94 -14.89
N ASN A 130 12.68 -2.03 -15.44
CA ASN A 130 12.79 -3.30 -14.73
C ASN A 130 14.11 -3.33 -13.94
N PRO A 131 14.09 -3.21 -12.59
CA PRO A 131 15.32 -3.21 -11.78
C PRO A 131 16.01 -4.59 -11.74
N ASN A 132 15.31 -5.66 -12.10
CA ASN A 132 15.84 -7.02 -12.14
C ASN A 132 16.34 -7.44 -13.53
N TYR A 133 16.35 -6.52 -14.51
CA TYR A 133 16.87 -6.80 -15.84
C TYR A 133 18.39 -6.97 -15.79
N THR A 134 18.84 -8.22 -15.73
CA THR A 134 20.24 -8.61 -15.92
C THR A 134 20.45 -8.98 -17.39
N LYS A 135 21.51 -8.43 -17.99
CA LYS A 135 21.90 -8.70 -19.38
C LYS A 135 22.41 -10.13 -19.57
#